data_AF-A0ABD0PHV8-F1
#
_entry.id   AF-A0ABD0PHV8-F1
#
_cell.length_a   1.000
_cell.length_b   1.000
_cell.length_c   1.000
_cell.angle_alpha   90.00
_cell.angle_beta   90.00
_cell.angle_gamma   90.00
#
_symmetry.space_group_name_H-M   'P 1'
#
loop_
_entity.id
_entity.type
_entity.pdbx_description
1 polymer ?
#
loop_
_entity_poly.entity_id
_entity_poly.type
_entity_poly.pdbx_seq_one_letter_code
_entity_poly.pdbx_strand_id
1 'polypeptide(L)' 'VCVGRPVSWHLFGIGNEVDIHSAYFHGHTLMDRMHRTDVLSLFPATSVTATMIPRSEGKWLLSCQVNDH' A
#
# COMPACT_ATOMS: atom_id res chain seq x y z
N VAL A 1 2.64 8.50 -11.40
CA VAL A 1 1.42 7.66 -11.58
C VAL A 1 0.43 8.46 -12.41
N CYS A 2 -0.18 7.87 -13.45
CA CYS A 2 -1.14 8.57 -14.33
C CYS A 2 -2.54 8.00 -14.11
N VAL A 3 -3.56 8.85 -14.18
CA VAL A 3 -4.96 8.42 -14.09
C VAL A 3 -5.30 7.41 -15.20
N GLY A 4 -6.07 6.39 -14.83
CA GLY A 4 -6.52 5.33 -15.74
C GLY A 4 -5.43 4.32 -16.17
N ARG A 5 -4.16 4.55 -15.85
CA ARG A 5 -3.08 3.61 -16.17
C ARG A 5 -2.82 2.66 -15.00
N PRO A 6 -2.82 1.33 -15.22
CA PRO A 6 -2.56 0.38 -14.16
C PRO A 6 -1.13 0.53 -13.63
N VAL A 7 -0.98 0.41 -12.31
CA VAL A 7 0.31 0.45 -11.60
C VAL A 7 0.39 -0.73 -10.65
N SER A 8 1.54 -1.40 -10.63
CA SER A 8 1.85 -2.46 -9.68
C SER A 8 2.72 -1.90 -8.56
N TRP A 9 2.31 -2.13 -7.32
CA TRP A 9 3.04 -1.76 -6.11
C TRP A 9 3.66 -3.01 -5.51
N HIS A 10 4.98 -2.98 -5.30
CA HIS A 10 5.73 -4.03 -4.63
C HIS A 10 6.27 -3.48 -3.32
N LEU A 11 5.74 -3.96 -2.20
CA LEU A 11 6.08 -3.49 -0.86
C LEU A 11 6.77 -4.62 -0.09
N PHE A 12 7.72 -4.25 0.78
CA PHE A 12 8.51 -5.16 1.58
C PHE A 12 8.48 -4.69 3.03
N GLY A 13 8.16 -5.60 3.95
CA GLY A 13 8.40 -5.38 5.38
C GLY A 13 9.81 -5.84 5.73
N ILE A 14 10.66 -4.93 6.18
CA ILE A 14 12.04 -5.21 6.59
C ILE A 14 12.17 -4.80 8.05
N GLY A 15 12.69 -5.70 8.90
CA GLY A 15 12.79 -5.46 10.34
C GLY A 15 12.67 -6.75 11.17
N ASN A 16 12.38 -6.59 12.45
CA ASN A 16 12.06 -7.62 13.44
C ASN A 16 10.56 -7.60 13.80
N GLU A 17 10.11 -8.44 14.74
CA GLU A 17 8.69 -8.62 15.09
C GLU A 17 7.90 -7.35 15.50
N VAL A 18 8.55 -6.26 15.90
CA VAL A 18 7.87 -5.00 16.24
C VAL A 18 7.69 -4.06 15.04
N ASP A 19 8.40 -4.31 13.94
CA ASP A 19 8.42 -3.46 12.74
C ASP A 19 7.23 -3.77 11.80
N ILE A 20 6.01 -3.74 12.35
CA ILE A 20 4.77 -3.94 11.60
C ILE A 20 4.30 -2.62 11.04
N HIS A 21 4.17 -2.52 9.72
CA HIS A 21 3.67 -1.31 9.06
C HIS A 21 2.36 -1.55 8.33
N SER A 22 1.54 -0.49 8.23
CA SER A 22 0.28 -0.49 7.51
C SER A 22 0.29 0.62 6.46
N ALA A 23 0.66 0.28 5.23
CA ALA A 23 0.76 1.23 4.12
C ALA A 23 -0.64 1.64 3.64
N TYR A 24 -1.04 2.87 3.92
CA TYR A 24 -2.33 3.44 3.56
C TYR A 24 -2.22 4.41 2.39
N PHE A 25 -3.00 4.14 1.34
CA PHE A 25 -3.03 4.89 0.10
C PHE A 25 -4.21 5.85 0.08
N HIS A 26 -3.97 7.11 0.46
CA HIS A 26 -5.04 8.09 0.58
C HIS A 26 -5.76 8.32 -0.76
N GLY A 27 -7.10 8.30 -0.74
CA GLY A 27 -7.95 8.55 -1.91
C GLY A 27 -7.87 7.47 -2.99
N HIS A 28 -7.21 6.35 -2.72
CA HIS A 28 -6.98 5.27 -3.68
C HIS A 28 -7.25 3.90 -3.07
N THR A 29 -7.58 2.94 -3.93
CA THR A 29 -7.73 1.54 -3.55
C THR A 29 -6.91 0.66 -4.48
N LEU A 30 -6.43 -0.44 -3.96
CA LEU A 30 -5.63 -1.45 -4.62
C LEU A 30 -6.37 -2.78 -4.62
N MET A 31 -5.95 -3.68 -5.50
CA MET A 31 -6.34 -5.07 -5.54
C MET A 31 -5.16 -5.92 -5.06
N ASP A 32 -5.34 -6.59 -3.92
CA ASP A 32 -4.43 -7.57 -3.34
C ASP A 32 -5.15 -8.91 -3.24
N ARG A 33 -4.63 -9.96 -3.89
CA ARG A 33 -5.23 -11.31 -3.88
C ARG A 33 -6.75 -11.33 -4.13
N MET A 34 -7.22 -10.57 -5.14
CA MET A 34 -8.64 -10.38 -5.49
C MET A 34 -9.49 -9.63 -4.45
N HIS A 35 -8.87 -9.12 -3.39
CA HIS A 35 -9.49 -8.26 -2.39
C HIS A 35 -9.17 -6.79 -2.67
N ARG A 36 -10.18 -5.92 -2.54
CA ARG A 36 -10.01 -4.48 -2.71
C ARG A 36 -9.77 -3.82 -1.35
N THR A 37 -8.65 -3.14 -1.20
CA THR A 37 -8.25 -2.48 0.06
C THR A 37 -7.54 -1.16 -0.23
N ASP A 38 -7.56 -0.22 0.70
CA ASP A 38 -6.76 1.00 0.72
C ASP A 38 -5.54 0.90 1.66
N VAL A 39 -5.50 -0.12 2.51
CA VAL A 39 -4.42 -0.43 3.44
C VAL A 39 -3.79 -1.79 3.10
N LEU A 40 -2.45 -1.85 3.10
CA LEU A 40 -1.69 -3.11 3.02
C LEU A 40 -0.87 -3.30 4.29
N SER A 41 -1.06 -4.42 4.98
CA SER A 41 -0.26 -4.82 6.13
C SER A 41 1.06 -5.43 5.68
N LEU A 42 2.17 -4.93 6.22
CA LEU A 42 3.53 -5.37 5.94
C LEU A 42 4.11 -5.93 7.23
N PHE A 43 4.17 -7.26 7.30
CA PHE A 43 4.87 -7.95 8.38
C PHE A 43 6.36 -8.05 8.06
N PRO A 44 7.22 -8.16 9.09
CA PRO A 44 8.66 -8.36 8.91
C PRO A 44 8.98 -9.57 8.01
N ALA A 45 9.97 -9.42 7.14
CA ALA A 45 10.37 -10.43 6.15
C ALA A 45 9.26 -10.87 5.19
N THR A 46 8.22 -10.05 4.99
CA THR A 46 7.16 -10.31 4.00
C THR A 46 7.25 -9.38 2.80
N SER A 47 6.68 -9.83 1.69
CA SER A 47 6.47 -9.01 0.50
C SER A 47 5.01 -9.08 0.08
N VAL A 48 4.47 -7.94 -0.35
CA VAL A 48 3.10 -7.80 -0.85
C VAL A 48 3.16 -7.13 -2.21
N THR A 49 2.44 -7.71 -3.19
CA THR A 49 2.26 -7.09 -4.50
C THR A 49 0.79 -6.82 -4.73
N ALA A 50 0.45 -5.55 -4.98
CA ALA A 50 -0.92 -5.12 -5.22
C ALA A 50 -1.00 -4.26 -6.49
N THR A 51 -2.16 -4.26 -7.13
CA THR A 51 -2.39 -3.48 -8.36
C THR A 51 -3.36 -2.33 -8.10
N MET A 52 -3.09 -1.17 -8.68
CA MET A 52 -3.92 0.03 -8.54
C MET A 52 -4.26 0.56 -9.93
N ILE A 53 -5.52 0.97 -10.12
CA ILE A 53 -5.91 1.85 -11.23
C ILE A 53 -6.24 3.21 -10.60
N PRO A 54 -5.37 4.23 -10.76
CA PRO A 54 -5.59 5.56 -10.20
C PRO A 54 -6.80 6.22 -10.86
N ARG A 55 -7.74 6.70 -10.05
CA ARG A 55 -8.99 7.31 -10.52
C ARG A 55 -9.10 8.80 -10.25
N SER A 56 -8.24 9.33 -9.38
CA SER A 56 -8.31 10.71 -8.91
C SER A 56 -7.01 11.43 -9.23
N GLU A 57 -7.11 12.60 -9.85
CA GLU A 57 -5.98 13.50 -10.04
C GLU A 57 -5.59 14.18 -8.72
N GLY A 58 -4.35 14.66 -8.62
CA GLY A 58 -3.86 15.40 -7.47
C GLY A 58 -2.65 14.77 -6.79
N LYS A 59 -2.34 15.30 -5.60
CA LYS A 59 -1.26 14.81 -4.75
C LYS A 59 -1.88 14.07 -3.56
N TRP A 60 -1.45 12.84 -3.36
CA TRP A 60 -2.01 11.94 -2.35
C TRP A 60 -0.89 11.43 -1.47
N LEU A 61 -1.17 11.36 -0.17
CA LEU A 61 -0.21 10.85 0.79
C LEU A 61 -0.21 9.31 0.76
N LEU A 62 0.99 8.73 0.90
CA LEU A 62 1.19 7.35 1.32
C LEU A 62 1.69 7.42 2.76
N SER A 63 0.93 6.92 3.72
CA SER A 63 1.29 6.99 5.14
C SER A 63 1.18 5.63 5.81
N CYS A 64 1.85 5.50 6.94
CA CYS A 64 1.63 4.37 7.82
C CYS A 64 0.47 4.68 8.78
N GLN A 65 -0.30 3.66 9.18
CA GLN A 65 -1.39 3.79 10.18
C GLN A 65 -1.01 3.26 11.57
N VAL A 66 0.21 2.73 11.75
CA VAL A 66 0.72 2.43 13.10
C VAL A 66 1.40 3.66 13.68
N ASN A 67 1.36 3.79 15.01
CA ASN A 67 1.83 4.98 15.73
C ASN A 67 3.30 4.87 16.18
N ASP A 68 3.96 3.76 15.85
CA ASP A 68 5.35 3.45 16.22
C ASP A 68 6.15 3.18 14.94
N HIS A 69 7.28 3.88 14.78
CA HIS A 69 8.08 3.93 13.54
C HIS A 69 9.58 3.93 13.85
#